data_AF-A0A7T3QMI5-F1
#
_entry.id   AF-A0A7T3QMI5-F1
#
_cell.length_a   1.000
_cell.length_b   1.000
_cell.length_c   1.000
_cell.angle_alpha   90.00
_cell.angle_beta   90.00
_cell.angle_gamma   90.00
#
_symmetry.space_group_name_H-M   'P 1'
#
loop_
_entity.id
_entity.type
_entity.pdbx_description
1 polymer ?
#
loop_
_entity_poly.entity_id
_entity_poly.type
_entity_poly.pdbx_seq_one_letter_code
_entity_poly.pdbx_strand_id
1 'polypeptide(L)'
;MDNNQSPESETKPCEYDPNVNQDELIMAQEKQIAEEIKANIAMVGALEGLSSLEKEYSNDPVYSSKVVTLLPKFSNVRRTRPDGNCFLRGFIFAYLEYCIYHRDELERFKKYLEGSKDELFKMGFPEFTTEDFHDMFMQVVNDLEGSGSVGRVEAIINDAGTSDYLVVYLRLLISAHLQKNAEFFSFFIEGGRTVEEFCKQEVEPMYRECDHLHIVALTAALGVGVRVMYLDRGEGAAVATHDFPEDKEPFIHLLYRPGHYDILYKA
;
A
#
# COMPACT_ATOMS: atom_id res chain seq x y z
N MET A 1 35.53 28.72 -50.94
CA MET A 1 35.45 29.47 -49.68
C MET A 1 33.96 29.74 -49.49
N ASP A 2 33.21 28.99 -48.70
CA ASP A 2 33.58 28.23 -47.51
C ASP A 2 32.73 26.95 -47.35
N ASN A 3 33.40 25.87 -46.99
CA ASN A 3 32.82 24.68 -46.38
C ASN A 3 32.35 25.08 -44.98
N ASN A 4 31.10 24.79 -44.63
CA ASN A 4 30.71 24.74 -43.22
C ASN A 4 29.87 23.47 -42.97
N GLN A 5 30.59 22.40 -42.63
CA GLN A 5 30.03 21.17 -42.08
C GLN A 5 29.52 21.47 -40.67
N SER A 6 28.24 21.20 -40.44
CA SER A 6 27.68 21.15 -39.08
C SER A 6 28.10 19.83 -38.43
N PRO A 7 28.46 19.78 -37.13
CA PRO A 7 28.87 18.53 -36.49
C PRO A 7 27.64 17.69 -36.19
N GLU A 8 27.57 16.50 -36.78
CA GLU A 8 26.68 15.43 -36.35
C GLU A 8 27.07 15.07 -34.91
N SER A 9 26.16 15.29 -33.96
CA SER A 9 26.32 14.81 -32.60
C SER A 9 26.13 13.30 -32.63
N GLU A 10 27.24 12.56 -32.70
CA GLU A 10 27.29 11.12 -32.51
C GLU A 10 26.61 10.76 -31.18
N THR A 11 25.39 10.24 -31.25
CA THR A 11 24.81 9.47 -30.15
C THR A 11 25.67 8.24 -29.97
N LYS A 12 26.55 8.26 -28.97
CA LYS A 12 27.31 7.09 -28.53
C LYS A 12 26.31 5.94 -28.29
N PRO A 13 26.48 4.78 -28.93
CA PRO A 13 25.74 3.59 -28.57
C PRO A 13 26.00 3.30 -27.08
N CYS A 14 24.95 2.95 -26.34
CA CYS A 14 25.11 2.44 -24.98
C CYS A 14 25.96 1.17 -25.08
N GLU A 15 27.24 1.25 -24.73
CA GLU A 15 28.17 0.13 -24.82
C GLU A 15 27.70 -0.97 -23.86
N TYR A 16 27.19 -2.06 -24.43
CA TYR A 16 26.96 -3.30 -23.70
C TYR A 16 28.33 -3.86 -23.32
N ASP A 17 28.73 -3.70 -22.04
CA ASP A 17 29.93 -4.33 -21.50
C ASP A 17 29.57 -5.73 -20.94
N PRO A 18 29.97 -6.82 -21.60
CA PRO A 18 29.69 -8.18 -21.14
C PRO A 18 30.41 -8.55 -19.83
N ASN A 19 31.29 -7.71 -19.29
CA ASN A 19 31.95 -7.93 -18.00
C ASN A 19 31.22 -7.29 -16.81
N VAL A 20 30.17 -6.52 -17.08
CA VAL A 20 29.36 -5.86 -16.06
C VAL A 20 28.11 -6.71 -15.81
N ASN A 21 27.96 -7.21 -14.59
CA ASN A 21 26.73 -7.89 -14.19
C ASN A 21 25.59 -6.87 -14.13
N GLN A 22 24.79 -6.78 -15.20
CA GLN A 22 23.71 -5.80 -15.33
C GLN A 22 22.67 -5.95 -14.21
N ASP A 23 22.43 -7.17 -13.73
CA ASP A 23 21.51 -7.44 -12.63
C ASP A 23 22.01 -6.80 -11.33
N GLU A 24 23.32 -6.84 -11.06
CA GLU A 24 23.91 -6.18 -9.90
C GLU A 24 23.81 -4.65 -9.99
N LEU A 25 23.97 -4.08 -11.18
CA LEU A 25 23.79 -2.64 -11.37
C LEU A 25 22.34 -2.21 -11.17
N ILE A 26 21.38 -2.98 -11.69
CA ILE A 26 19.95 -2.71 -11.50
C ILE A 26 19.59 -2.78 -10.01
N MET A 27 20.00 -3.84 -9.31
CA MET A 27 19.76 -3.97 -7.87
C MET A 27 20.41 -2.83 -7.07
N ALA A 28 21.62 -2.40 -7.45
CA ALA A 28 22.30 -1.29 -6.79
C ALA A 28 21.55 0.05 -7.01
N GLN A 29 21.07 0.28 -8.23
CA GLN A 29 20.29 1.47 -8.56
C GLN A 29 18.95 1.50 -7.81
N GLU A 30 18.20 0.38 -7.81
CA GLU A 30 16.94 0.25 -7.08
C GLU A 30 17.14 0.49 -5.58
N LYS A 31 18.20 -0.08 -5.00
CA LYS A 31 18.57 0.13 -3.61
C LYS A 31 18.88 1.60 -3.32
N GLN A 32 19.63 2.27 -4.19
CA GLN A 32 19.97 3.68 -4.01
C GLN A 32 18.73 4.58 -4.03
N ILE A 33 17.80 4.33 -4.96
CA ILE A 33 16.51 5.04 -5.02
C ILE A 33 15.70 4.78 -3.75
N ALA A 34 15.64 3.53 -3.28
CA ALA A 34 14.92 3.18 -2.06
C ALA A 34 15.52 3.85 -0.81
N GLU A 35 16.85 3.94 -0.72
CA GLU A 35 17.56 4.63 0.38
C GLU A 35 17.29 6.13 0.37
N GLU A 36 17.28 6.78 -0.80
CA GLU A 36 16.95 8.20 -0.94
C GLU A 36 15.50 8.48 -0.53
N ILE A 37 14.55 7.65 -0.99
CA ILE A 37 13.15 7.75 -0.58
C ILE A 37 13.02 7.56 0.94
N LYS A 38 13.69 6.55 1.51
CA LYS A 38 13.65 6.25 2.95
C LYS A 38 14.22 7.39 3.80
N ALA A 39 15.26 8.07 3.31
CA ALA A 39 15.90 9.19 4.01
C ALA A 39 15.02 10.44 4.03
N ASN A 40 14.20 10.65 3.00
CA ASN A 40 13.46 11.90 2.80
C ASN A 40 11.97 11.81 3.12
N ILE A 41 11.38 10.61 3.07
CA ILE A 41 9.93 10.40 3.17
C ILE A 41 9.63 9.45 4.33
N ALA A 42 8.84 9.90 5.30
CA ALA A 42 8.32 9.06 6.38
C ALA A 42 7.46 7.91 5.83
N MET A 43 7.32 6.81 6.57
CA MET A 43 6.48 5.68 6.14
C MET A 43 5.01 6.12 6.02
N VAL A 44 4.54 6.86 7.03
CA VAL A 44 3.30 7.63 6.97
C VAL A 44 3.59 9.03 7.50
N GLY A 45 3.30 10.04 6.68
CA GLY A 45 3.55 11.45 6.95
C GLY A 45 2.59 12.04 7.98
N ALA A 46 2.88 13.29 8.36
CA ALA A 46 2.00 14.09 9.21
C ALA A 46 0.66 14.36 8.52
N LEU A 47 -0.34 14.72 9.33
CA LEU A 47 -1.64 15.14 8.82
C LEU A 47 -1.51 16.51 8.14
N GLU A 48 -1.78 16.56 6.84
CA GLU A 48 -1.71 17.78 6.04
C GLU A 48 -3.10 18.19 5.58
N GLY A 49 -3.30 19.48 5.32
CA GLY A 49 -4.55 19.94 4.68
C GLY A 49 -4.59 19.53 3.22
N LEU A 50 -5.75 19.10 2.72
CA LEU A 50 -5.92 18.61 1.34
C LEU A 50 -5.52 19.63 0.27
N SER A 51 -5.49 20.92 0.62
CA SER A 51 -4.90 21.99 -0.22
C SER A 51 -3.45 21.73 -0.67
N SER A 52 -2.70 20.84 0.00
CA SER A 52 -1.36 20.44 -0.47
C SER A 52 -1.43 19.70 -1.81
N LEU A 53 -2.45 18.85 -2.04
CA LEU A 53 -2.70 18.20 -3.33
C LEU A 53 -3.08 19.20 -4.42
N GLU A 54 -3.85 20.24 -4.09
CA GLU A 54 -4.23 21.27 -5.06
C GLU A 54 -2.99 22.01 -5.59
N LYS A 55 -2.04 22.33 -4.71
CA LYS A 55 -0.77 22.94 -5.08
C LYS A 55 0.09 22.02 -5.94
N GLU A 56 0.16 20.73 -5.57
CA GLU A 56 0.92 19.70 -6.31
C GLU A 56 0.45 19.59 -7.76
N TYR A 57 -0.87 19.62 -8.00
CA TYR A 57 -1.47 19.49 -9.33
C TYR A 57 -1.86 20.83 -9.98
N SER A 58 -1.38 21.96 -9.46
CA SER A 58 -1.72 23.30 -9.98
C SER A 58 -1.40 23.50 -11.47
N ASN A 59 -0.42 22.77 -12.00
CA ASN A 59 -0.01 22.81 -13.40
C ASN A 59 -0.65 21.72 -14.28
N ASP A 60 -1.48 20.83 -13.72
CA ASP A 60 -2.23 19.82 -14.47
C ASP A 60 -3.74 20.07 -14.32
N PRO A 61 -4.39 20.69 -15.34
CA PRO A 61 -5.81 21.03 -15.28
C PRO A 61 -6.73 19.83 -15.02
N VAL A 62 -6.36 18.64 -15.49
CA VAL A 62 -7.18 17.43 -15.32
C VAL A 62 -7.16 17.02 -13.84
N TYR A 63 -5.98 16.87 -13.26
CA TYR A 63 -5.86 16.50 -11.85
C TYR A 63 -6.34 17.61 -10.91
N SER A 64 -6.05 18.88 -11.22
CA SER A 64 -6.53 20.02 -10.43
C SER A 64 -8.06 20.02 -10.34
N SER A 65 -8.76 19.83 -11.47
CA SER A 65 -10.23 19.79 -11.49
C SER A 65 -10.79 18.66 -10.60
N LYS A 66 -10.17 17.49 -10.63
CA LYS A 66 -10.55 16.34 -9.79
C LYS A 66 -10.29 16.59 -8.31
N VAL A 67 -9.13 17.15 -7.95
CA VAL A 67 -8.80 17.51 -6.55
C VAL A 67 -9.79 18.52 -5.99
N VAL A 68 -10.22 19.52 -6.78
CA VAL A 68 -11.24 20.49 -6.35
C VAL A 68 -12.56 19.80 -5.98
N THR A 69 -12.94 18.71 -6.67
CA THR A 69 -14.14 17.94 -6.30
C THR A 69 -14.02 17.15 -4.99
N LEU A 70 -12.79 16.94 -4.50
CA LEU A 70 -12.53 16.26 -3.22
C LEU A 70 -12.63 17.20 -2.02
N LEU A 71 -12.25 18.47 -2.18
CA LEU A 71 -12.21 19.47 -1.10
C LEU A 71 -13.52 19.58 -0.27
N PRO A 72 -14.74 19.49 -0.86
CA PRO A 72 -15.97 19.53 -0.07
C PRO A 72 -16.22 18.28 0.78
N LYS A 73 -15.57 17.16 0.46
CA LYS A 73 -15.79 15.85 1.11
C LYS A 73 -14.66 15.48 2.07
N PHE A 74 -13.46 15.99 1.84
CA PHE A 74 -12.24 15.64 2.56
C PHE A 74 -11.45 16.90 2.91
N SER A 75 -10.97 16.98 4.16
CA SER A 75 -10.23 18.13 4.68
C SER A 75 -8.72 17.88 4.72
N ASN A 76 -8.31 16.63 4.94
CA ASN A 76 -6.92 16.29 5.22
C ASN A 76 -6.45 15.04 4.46
N VAL A 77 -5.13 14.94 4.34
CA VAL A 77 -4.41 13.82 3.73
C VAL A 77 -3.20 13.46 4.58
N ARG A 78 -2.87 12.17 4.65
CA ARG A 78 -1.53 11.70 5.07
C ARG A 78 -0.86 10.99 3.93
N ARG A 79 0.36 11.41 3.63
CA ARG A 79 1.17 10.78 2.59
C ARG A 79 1.77 9.47 3.06
N THR A 80 1.85 8.47 2.19
CA THR A 80 2.62 7.25 2.49
C THR A 80 3.92 7.23 1.70
N ARG A 81 4.89 6.43 2.15
CA ARG A 81 6.13 6.23 1.38
C ARG A 81 5.85 5.43 0.10
N PRO A 82 6.35 5.86 -1.07
CA PRO A 82 6.23 5.09 -2.32
C PRO A 82 7.26 3.95 -2.35
N ASP A 83 7.09 2.94 -1.50
CA ASP A 83 7.98 1.77 -1.38
C ASP A 83 7.30 0.46 -1.83
N GLY A 84 6.23 0.54 -2.63
CA GLY A 84 5.43 -0.64 -3.00
C GLY A 84 4.55 -1.21 -1.87
N ASN A 85 4.74 -0.80 -0.61
CA ASN A 85 3.89 -1.20 0.52
C ASN A 85 2.86 -0.11 0.89
N CYS A 86 2.81 0.99 0.14
CA CYS A 86 1.97 2.17 0.41
C CYS A 86 0.51 1.85 0.75
N PHE A 87 -0.14 0.94 0.01
CA PHE A 87 -1.50 0.49 0.32
C PHE A 87 -1.60 -0.12 1.72
N LEU A 88 -0.78 -1.13 2.02
CA LEU A 88 -0.84 -1.85 3.29
C LEU A 88 -0.48 -0.96 4.48
N ARG A 89 0.55 -0.09 4.32
CA ARG A 89 0.91 0.89 5.34
C ARG A 89 -0.20 1.92 5.58
N GLY A 90 -0.78 2.44 4.50
CA GLY A 90 -1.91 3.37 4.57
C GLY A 90 -3.14 2.73 5.24
N PHE A 91 -3.47 1.52 4.82
CA PHE A 91 -4.57 0.72 5.36
C PHE A 91 -4.39 0.49 6.87
N ILE A 92 -3.24 -0.06 7.29
CA ILE A 92 -3.07 -0.42 8.70
C ILE A 92 -2.98 0.80 9.61
N PHE A 93 -2.36 1.89 9.14
CA PHE A 93 -2.38 3.16 9.88
C PHE A 93 -3.82 3.61 10.11
N ALA A 94 -4.61 3.75 9.05
CA ALA A 94 -5.98 4.24 9.12
C ALA A 94 -6.87 3.31 9.95
N TYR A 95 -6.64 1.99 9.86
CA TYR A 95 -7.40 1.01 10.61
C TYR A 95 -7.07 1.06 12.11
N LEU A 96 -5.79 1.09 12.48
CA LEU A 96 -5.38 1.22 13.88
C LEU A 96 -5.85 2.55 14.46
N GLU A 97 -5.75 3.65 13.70
CA GLU A 97 -6.28 4.96 14.07
C GLU A 97 -7.80 4.94 14.27
N TYR A 98 -8.55 4.17 13.48
CA TYR A 98 -9.98 3.98 13.72
C TYR A 98 -10.23 3.21 15.02
N CYS A 99 -9.49 2.11 15.26
CA CYS A 99 -9.64 1.25 16.43
C CYS A 99 -9.33 1.95 17.77
N ILE A 100 -8.50 3.00 17.81
CA ILE A 100 -8.28 3.74 19.07
C ILE A 100 -9.55 4.45 19.56
N TYR A 101 -10.47 4.78 18.64
CA TYR A 101 -11.75 5.43 18.94
C TYR A 101 -12.93 4.44 18.98
N HIS A 102 -12.74 3.20 18.51
CA HIS A 102 -13.76 2.16 18.41
C HIS A 102 -13.25 0.87 19.07
N ARG A 103 -13.47 0.78 20.39
CA ARG A 103 -12.94 -0.32 21.21
C ARG A 103 -13.52 -1.68 20.84
N ASP A 104 -14.79 -1.71 20.46
CA ASP A 104 -15.46 -2.90 19.94
C ASP A 104 -14.80 -3.43 18.66
N GLU A 105 -14.38 -2.52 17.77
CA GLU A 105 -13.65 -2.90 16.56
C GLU A 105 -12.24 -3.41 16.87
N LEU A 106 -11.55 -2.78 17.84
CA LEU A 106 -10.25 -3.26 18.31
C LEU A 106 -10.35 -4.68 18.90
N GLU A 107 -11.35 -4.95 19.74
CA GLU A 107 -11.62 -6.27 20.32
C GLU A 107 -11.95 -7.30 19.23
N ARG A 108 -12.79 -6.94 18.26
CA ARG A 108 -13.11 -7.79 17.10
C ARG A 108 -11.85 -8.14 16.31
N PHE A 109 -11.01 -7.15 16.03
CA PHE A 109 -9.78 -7.32 15.27
C PHE A 109 -8.77 -8.19 16.01
N LYS A 110 -8.57 -7.96 17.31
CA LYS A 110 -7.74 -8.78 18.18
C LYS A 110 -8.15 -10.25 18.14
N LYS A 111 -9.45 -10.52 18.30
CA LYS A 111 -9.99 -11.89 18.23
C LYS A 111 -9.78 -12.54 16.85
N TYR A 112 -9.90 -11.77 15.78
CA TYR A 112 -9.58 -12.27 14.43
C TYR A 112 -8.10 -12.67 14.34
N LEU A 113 -7.18 -11.82 14.83
CA LEU A 113 -5.75 -12.09 14.81
C LEU A 113 -5.38 -13.32 15.64
N GLU A 114 -5.98 -13.52 16.81
CA GLU A 114 -5.77 -14.72 17.66
C GLU A 114 -6.05 -16.01 16.90
N GLY A 115 -7.10 -16.04 16.07
CA GLY A 115 -7.46 -17.21 15.26
C GLY A 115 -6.70 -17.34 13.95
N SER A 116 -6.17 -16.26 13.38
CA SER A 116 -5.58 -16.28 12.05
C SER A 116 -4.24 -17.03 11.99
N LYS A 117 -3.47 -17.07 13.09
CA LYS A 117 -2.19 -17.80 13.14
C LYS A 117 -2.37 -19.31 12.90
N ASP A 118 -3.26 -19.95 13.67
CA ASP A 118 -3.53 -21.38 13.55
C ASP A 118 -4.05 -21.77 12.16
N GLU A 119 -4.76 -20.84 11.51
CA GLU A 119 -5.26 -21.04 10.17
C GLU A 119 -4.15 -20.98 9.12
N LEU A 120 -3.22 -20.02 9.24
CA LEU A 120 -2.02 -19.96 8.40
C LEU A 120 -1.19 -21.24 8.54
N PHE A 121 -1.01 -21.78 9.74
CA PHE A 121 -0.28 -23.03 9.93
C PHE A 121 -0.95 -24.22 9.25
N LYS A 122 -2.27 -24.33 9.35
CA LYS A 122 -3.04 -25.39 8.65
C LYS A 122 -2.94 -25.31 7.13
N MET A 123 -2.72 -24.11 6.60
CA MET A 123 -2.50 -23.87 5.17
C MET A 123 -1.05 -24.13 4.74
N GLY A 124 -0.15 -24.47 5.66
CA GLY A 124 1.24 -24.80 5.36
C GLY A 124 2.18 -23.60 5.31
N PHE A 125 1.77 -22.43 5.84
CA PHE A 125 2.69 -21.30 6.01
C PHE A 125 3.77 -21.64 7.05
N PRO A 126 5.01 -21.14 6.91
CA PRO A 126 6.10 -21.54 7.80
C PRO A 126 5.84 -21.07 9.24
N GLU A 127 5.79 -22.01 10.19
CA GLU A 127 5.33 -21.75 11.56
C GLU A 127 6.14 -20.68 12.28
N PHE A 128 7.46 -20.89 12.38
CA PHE A 128 8.38 -20.03 13.13
C PHE A 128 8.31 -18.55 12.69
N THR A 129 8.48 -18.31 11.39
CA THR A 129 8.47 -16.94 10.84
C THR A 129 7.07 -16.31 10.91
N THR A 130 6.02 -17.10 10.73
CA THR A 130 4.65 -16.58 10.77
C THR A 130 4.25 -16.22 12.20
N GLU A 131 4.73 -16.97 13.19
CA GLU A 131 4.56 -16.66 14.60
C GLU A 131 5.23 -15.34 14.98
N ASP A 132 6.47 -15.09 14.54
CA ASP A 132 7.15 -13.83 14.82
C ASP A 132 6.36 -12.60 14.32
N PHE A 133 5.79 -12.68 13.11
CA PHE A 133 4.98 -11.60 12.55
C PHE A 133 3.64 -11.45 13.27
N HIS A 134 3.01 -12.57 13.64
CA HIS A 134 1.76 -12.57 14.40
C HIS A 134 1.94 -11.96 15.80
N ASP A 135 2.98 -12.37 16.51
CA ASP A 135 3.28 -11.91 17.86
C ASP A 135 3.54 -10.40 17.89
N MET A 136 4.26 -9.87 16.89
CA MET A 136 4.44 -8.43 16.72
C MET A 136 3.09 -7.71 16.51
N PHE A 137 2.20 -8.28 15.70
CA PHE A 137 0.86 -7.72 15.47
C PHE A 137 0.03 -7.69 16.76
N MET A 138 0.04 -8.79 17.53
CA MET A 138 -0.65 -8.89 18.81
C MET A 138 -0.08 -7.92 19.83
N GLN A 139 1.25 -7.72 19.87
CA GLN A 139 1.88 -6.72 20.73
C GLN A 139 1.38 -5.30 20.42
N VAL A 140 1.31 -4.92 19.14
CA VAL A 140 0.78 -3.62 18.71
C VAL A 140 -0.68 -3.43 19.12
N VAL A 141 -1.52 -4.44 18.91
CA VAL A 141 -2.95 -4.37 19.25
C VAL A 141 -3.16 -4.28 20.78
N ASN A 142 -2.42 -5.05 21.57
CA ASN A 142 -2.46 -5.01 23.03
C ASN A 142 -1.97 -3.65 23.57
N ASP A 143 -0.94 -3.06 22.96
CA ASP A 143 -0.42 -1.75 23.34
C ASP A 143 -1.46 -0.63 23.08
N LEU A 144 -2.15 -0.68 21.95
CA LEU A 144 -3.23 0.26 21.62
C LEU A 144 -4.49 0.06 22.48
N GLU A 145 -4.74 -1.17 22.93
CA GLU A 145 -5.81 -1.46 23.90
C GLU A 145 -5.57 -0.68 25.21
N GLY A 146 -4.34 -0.71 25.74
CA GLY A 146 -3.98 -0.02 26.97
C GLY A 146 -3.74 1.49 26.83
N SER A 147 -3.05 1.92 25.76
CA SER A 147 -2.51 3.28 25.63
C SER A 147 -2.73 3.93 24.25
N GLY A 148 -3.77 3.51 23.54
CA GLY A 148 -4.11 3.98 22.20
C GLY A 148 -4.19 5.50 22.05
N SER A 149 -3.39 6.04 21.13
CA SER A 149 -3.45 7.44 20.70
C SER A 149 -2.93 7.54 19.26
N VAL A 150 -3.31 8.59 18.53
CA VAL A 150 -2.83 8.83 17.15
C VAL A 150 -1.31 8.92 17.12
N GLY A 151 -0.70 9.65 18.07
CA GLY A 151 0.76 9.75 18.17
C GLY A 151 1.44 8.40 18.44
N ARG A 152 0.77 7.46 19.13
CA ARG A 152 1.29 6.11 19.32
C ARG A 152 1.21 5.29 18.02
N VAL A 153 0.12 5.39 17.26
CA VAL A 153 -0.01 4.77 15.93
C VAL A 153 1.05 5.32 14.98
N GLU A 154 1.27 6.64 14.97
CA GLU A 154 2.34 7.28 14.18
C GLU A 154 3.73 6.73 14.53
N ALA A 155 4.03 6.57 15.82
CA ALA A 155 5.30 6.01 16.27
C ALA A 155 5.48 4.55 15.84
N ILE A 156 4.43 3.74 15.96
CA ILE A 156 4.44 2.32 15.55
C ILE A 156 4.67 2.18 14.04
N ILE A 157 3.93 2.94 13.23
CA ILE A 157 3.99 2.82 11.77
C ILE A 157 5.26 3.43 11.18
N ASN A 158 5.91 4.38 11.87
CA ASN A 158 7.19 4.94 11.43
C ASN A 158 8.42 4.24 12.05
N ASP A 159 8.24 3.26 12.94
CA ASP A 159 9.30 2.32 13.29
C ASP A 159 9.45 1.26 12.20
N ALA A 160 10.60 1.22 11.54
CA ALA A 160 10.76 0.39 10.35
C ALA A 160 10.59 -1.12 10.64
N GLY A 161 11.12 -1.61 11.75
CA GLY A 161 10.99 -3.01 12.13
C GLY A 161 9.54 -3.40 12.37
N THR A 162 8.84 -2.62 13.19
CA THR A 162 7.42 -2.87 13.52
C THR A 162 6.53 -2.74 12.28
N SER A 163 6.67 -1.64 11.54
CA SER A 163 5.86 -1.36 10.34
C SER A 163 6.02 -2.44 9.26
N ASP A 164 7.24 -2.89 9.01
CA ASP A 164 7.50 -3.95 8.03
C ASP A 164 6.91 -5.29 8.49
N TYR A 165 6.99 -5.63 9.78
CA TYR A 165 6.37 -6.83 10.34
C TYR A 165 4.85 -6.83 10.20
N LEU A 166 4.20 -5.69 10.45
CA LEU A 166 2.76 -5.53 10.24
C LEU A 166 2.40 -5.73 8.76
N VAL A 167 3.17 -5.12 7.84
CA VAL A 167 2.95 -5.27 6.40
C VAL A 167 3.10 -6.74 5.97
N VAL A 168 4.15 -7.43 6.41
CA VAL A 168 4.35 -8.85 6.08
C VAL A 168 3.15 -9.67 6.54
N TYR A 169 2.70 -9.48 7.78
CA TYR A 169 1.55 -10.25 8.27
C TYR A 169 0.28 -10.00 7.45
N LEU A 170 0.00 -8.74 7.06
CA LEU A 170 -1.13 -8.42 6.18
C LEU A 170 -1.01 -9.11 4.82
N ARG A 171 0.20 -9.20 4.24
CA ARG A 171 0.44 -9.96 3.00
C ARG A 171 0.11 -11.45 3.17
N LEU A 172 0.48 -12.04 4.30
CA LEU A 172 0.12 -13.44 4.60
C LEU A 172 -1.39 -13.62 4.72
N LEU A 173 -2.10 -12.68 5.36
CA LEU A 173 -3.56 -12.71 5.46
C LEU A 173 -4.23 -12.60 4.08
N ILE A 174 -3.70 -11.76 3.19
CA ILE A 174 -4.17 -11.66 1.79
C ILE A 174 -3.93 -12.99 1.07
N SER A 175 -2.71 -13.52 1.14
CA SER A 175 -2.36 -14.80 0.50
C SER A 175 -3.28 -15.92 0.97
N ALA A 176 -3.52 -16.02 2.27
CA ALA A 176 -4.42 -17.01 2.85
C ALA A 176 -5.86 -16.85 2.36
N HIS A 177 -6.37 -15.62 2.29
CA HIS A 177 -7.73 -15.40 1.81
C HIS A 177 -7.89 -15.75 0.32
N LEU A 178 -6.92 -15.38 -0.51
CA LEU A 178 -6.91 -15.74 -1.92
C LEU A 178 -6.89 -17.27 -2.11
N GLN A 179 -5.98 -17.96 -1.40
CA GLN A 179 -5.83 -19.41 -1.52
C GLN A 179 -7.05 -20.19 -1.00
N LYS A 180 -7.71 -19.75 0.08
CA LYS A 180 -8.96 -20.37 0.57
C LYS A 180 -10.10 -20.29 -0.44
N ASN A 181 -10.12 -19.22 -1.22
CA ASN A 181 -11.17 -18.93 -2.20
C ASN A 181 -10.63 -19.09 -3.63
N ALA A 182 -9.67 -20.00 -3.82
CA ALA A 182 -8.91 -20.11 -5.06
C ALA A 182 -9.78 -20.37 -6.29
N GLU A 183 -10.87 -21.12 -6.15
CA GLU A 183 -11.82 -21.37 -7.24
C GLU A 183 -12.36 -20.05 -7.82
N PHE A 184 -12.79 -19.13 -6.94
CA PHE A 184 -13.27 -17.81 -7.35
C PHE A 184 -12.15 -16.92 -7.89
N PHE A 185 -11.01 -16.84 -7.18
CA PHE A 185 -9.94 -15.93 -7.56
C PHE A 185 -9.18 -16.36 -8.81
N SER A 186 -9.20 -17.65 -9.17
CA SER A 186 -8.52 -18.17 -10.37
C SER A 186 -8.97 -17.49 -11.67
N PHE A 187 -10.22 -17.01 -11.75
CA PHE A 187 -10.75 -16.32 -12.92
C PHE A 187 -10.17 -14.93 -13.15
N PHE A 188 -9.55 -14.34 -12.12
CA PHE A 188 -8.99 -12.98 -12.17
C PHE A 188 -7.47 -12.95 -12.26
N ILE A 189 -6.82 -14.12 -12.22
CA ILE A 189 -5.36 -14.22 -12.28
C ILE A 189 -4.92 -14.40 -13.73
N GLU A 190 -4.13 -13.43 -14.19
CA GLU A 190 -3.60 -13.44 -15.55
C GLU A 190 -2.35 -14.32 -15.68
N GLY A 191 -2.08 -14.74 -16.91
CA GLY A 191 -0.84 -15.46 -17.28
C GLY A 191 -0.86 -16.96 -17.03
N GLY A 192 -2.03 -17.56 -16.76
CA GLY A 192 -2.17 -19.01 -16.59
C GLY A 192 -1.54 -19.55 -15.29
N ARG A 193 -1.23 -18.66 -14.35
CA ARG A 193 -0.71 -19.00 -13.02
C ARG A 193 -1.83 -19.54 -12.14
N THR A 194 -1.49 -20.46 -11.25
CA THR A 194 -2.36 -20.83 -10.13
C THR A 194 -2.45 -19.70 -9.11
N VAL A 195 -3.47 -19.74 -8.25
CA VAL A 195 -3.63 -18.77 -7.15
C VAL A 195 -2.44 -18.81 -6.19
N GLU A 196 -1.92 -20.00 -5.92
CA GLU A 196 -0.73 -20.18 -5.08
C GLU A 196 0.53 -19.54 -5.70
N GLU A 197 0.75 -19.72 -7.02
CA GLU A 197 1.87 -19.10 -7.72
C GLU A 197 1.76 -17.58 -7.75
N PHE A 198 0.56 -17.05 -7.98
CA PHE A 198 0.30 -15.61 -7.89
C PHE A 198 0.62 -15.08 -6.49
N CYS A 199 0.15 -15.76 -5.44
CA CYS A 199 0.43 -15.37 -4.06
C CYS A 199 1.94 -15.31 -3.77
N LYS A 200 2.69 -16.34 -4.16
CA LYS A 200 4.14 -16.41 -3.94
C LYS A 200 4.95 -15.36 -4.72
N GLN A 201 4.44 -14.90 -5.86
CA GLN A 201 5.15 -13.97 -6.75
C GLN A 201 4.77 -12.50 -6.54
N GLU A 202 3.48 -12.22 -6.33
CA GLU A 202 2.93 -10.85 -6.32
C GLU A 202 2.44 -10.40 -4.94
N VAL A 203 1.99 -11.33 -4.08
CA VAL A 203 1.34 -10.97 -2.80
C VAL A 203 2.30 -11.03 -1.63
N GLU A 204 2.95 -12.17 -1.41
CA GLU A 204 3.80 -12.45 -0.26
C GLU A 204 5.10 -11.63 -0.23
N PRO A 205 5.78 -11.38 -1.37
CA PRO A 205 7.01 -10.60 -1.35
C PRO A 205 6.78 -9.14 -0.95
N MET A 206 7.68 -8.62 -0.11
CA MET A 206 7.72 -7.21 0.25
C MET A 206 7.99 -6.31 -0.95
N TYR A 207 7.54 -5.06 -0.88
CA TYR A 207 7.75 -4.03 -1.90
C TYR A 207 7.05 -4.30 -3.25
N ARG A 208 6.22 -5.35 -3.34
CA ARG A 208 5.30 -5.58 -4.46
C ARG A 208 4.05 -4.72 -4.32
N GLU A 209 3.67 -4.04 -5.39
CA GLU A 209 2.49 -3.18 -5.41
C GLU A 209 1.21 -3.97 -5.11
N CYS A 210 0.29 -3.35 -4.37
CA CYS A 210 -1.04 -3.91 -4.15
C CYS A 210 -2.02 -3.38 -5.20
N ASP A 211 -2.62 -4.31 -5.94
CA ASP A 211 -3.67 -4.04 -6.91
C ASP A 211 -5.07 -4.31 -6.33
N HIS A 212 -6.07 -4.34 -7.22
CA HIS A 212 -7.46 -4.61 -6.87
C HIS A 212 -7.64 -5.93 -6.08
N LEU A 213 -7.00 -7.03 -6.49
CA LEU A 213 -7.17 -8.33 -5.85
C LEU A 213 -6.66 -8.32 -4.41
N HIS A 214 -5.57 -7.61 -4.16
CA HIS A 214 -5.02 -7.43 -2.81
C HIS A 214 -6.02 -6.70 -1.89
N ILE A 215 -6.65 -5.63 -2.40
CA ILE A 215 -7.62 -4.82 -1.65
C ILE A 215 -8.86 -5.67 -1.33
N VAL A 216 -9.43 -6.35 -2.32
CA VAL A 216 -10.61 -7.22 -2.15
C VAL A 216 -10.33 -8.31 -1.13
N ALA A 217 -9.21 -9.02 -1.29
CA ALA A 217 -8.87 -10.11 -0.37
C ALA A 217 -8.63 -9.63 1.05
N LEU A 218 -7.91 -8.51 1.24
CA LEU A 218 -7.66 -7.97 2.58
C LEU A 218 -8.94 -7.52 3.29
N THR A 219 -9.75 -6.73 2.59
CA THR A 219 -10.99 -6.15 3.14
C THR A 219 -12.03 -7.22 3.42
N ALA A 220 -12.14 -8.24 2.57
CA ALA A 220 -12.99 -9.40 2.81
C ALA A 220 -12.47 -10.26 3.98
N ALA A 221 -11.17 -10.52 4.06
CA ALA A 221 -10.57 -11.30 5.15
C ALA A 221 -10.79 -10.63 6.51
N LEU A 222 -10.50 -9.34 6.61
CA LEU A 222 -10.65 -8.58 7.85
C LEU A 222 -12.09 -8.15 8.12
N GLY A 223 -12.95 -8.17 7.12
CA GLY A 223 -14.30 -7.66 7.20
C GLY A 223 -14.36 -6.15 7.46
N VAL A 224 -13.50 -5.38 6.82
CA VAL A 224 -13.35 -3.93 7.00
C VAL A 224 -13.78 -3.20 5.72
N GLY A 225 -14.56 -2.13 5.86
CA GLY A 225 -14.99 -1.29 4.74
C GLY A 225 -13.95 -0.22 4.38
N VAL A 226 -13.46 -0.25 3.15
CA VAL A 226 -12.50 0.71 2.59
C VAL A 226 -13.07 1.35 1.33
N ARG A 227 -12.97 2.67 1.22
CA ARG A 227 -13.25 3.42 0.00
C ARG A 227 -11.95 3.86 -0.66
N VAL A 228 -11.74 3.51 -1.92
CA VAL A 228 -10.61 3.97 -2.73
C VAL A 228 -11.08 4.95 -3.78
N MET A 229 -10.39 6.08 -3.85
CA MET A 229 -10.72 7.20 -4.73
C MET A 229 -9.63 7.35 -5.78
N TYR A 230 -9.98 7.19 -7.05
CA TYR A 230 -9.02 7.11 -8.15
C TYR A 230 -8.81 8.49 -8.77
N LEU A 231 -7.69 9.10 -8.43
CA LEU A 231 -7.19 10.31 -9.06
C LEU A 231 -6.37 9.92 -10.29
N ASP A 232 -7.06 9.72 -11.40
CA ASP A 232 -6.50 9.32 -12.69
C ASP A 232 -6.88 10.32 -13.82
N ARG A 233 -6.54 9.98 -15.06
CA ARG A 233 -6.96 10.73 -16.26
C ARG A 233 -8.24 10.19 -16.91
N GLY A 234 -9.02 9.37 -16.19
CA GLY A 234 -10.30 8.84 -16.66
C GLY A 234 -11.30 9.95 -16.96
N GLU A 235 -12.28 9.64 -17.82
CA GLU A 235 -13.29 10.59 -18.28
C GLU A 235 -14.15 11.12 -17.13
N GLY A 236 -14.41 12.43 -17.14
CA GLY A 236 -15.22 13.11 -16.13
C GLY A 236 -14.44 13.98 -15.16
N ALA A 237 -15.11 14.98 -14.60
CA ALA A 237 -14.52 15.92 -13.65
C ALA A 237 -14.46 15.39 -12.21
N ALA A 238 -15.24 14.35 -11.90
CA ALA A 238 -15.30 13.74 -10.57
C ALA A 238 -14.27 12.61 -10.42
N VAL A 239 -13.75 12.45 -9.20
CA VAL A 239 -12.93 11.31 -8.82
C VAL A 239 -13.79 10.05 -8.75
N ALA A 240 -13.37 8.98 -9.44
CA ALA A 240 -14.04 7.69 -9.37
C ALA A 240 -13.84 7.07 -7.98
N THR A 241 -14.88 6.43 -7.44
CA THR A 241 -14.88 5.88 -6.08
C THR A 241 -15.30 4.43 -6.10
N HIS A 242 -14.54 3.57 -5.42
CA HIS A 242 -14.81 2.15 -5.29
C HIS A 242 -14.80 1.74 -3.81
N ASP A 243 -15.82 0.98 -3.41
CA ASP A 243 -15.98 0.49 -2.03
C ASP A 243 -15.64 -0.99 -1.96
N PHE A 244 -14.90 -1.36 -0.91
CA PHE A 244 -14.36 -2.70 -0.71
C PHE A 244 -14.60 -3.16 0.73
N PRO A 245 -15.34 -4.27 0.95
CA PRO A 245 -16.29 -4.86 0.00
C PRO A 245 -17.49 -3.95 -0.26
N GLU A 246 -18.21 -4.15 -1.36
CA GLU A 246 -19.35 -3.31 -1.78
C GLU A 246 -20.53 -3.31 -0.78
N ASP A 247 -20.64 -4.34 0.05
CA ASP A 247 -21.71 -4.53 1.03
C ASP A 247 -21.40 -3.94 2.42
N LYS A 248 -20.24 -3.28 2.59
CA LYS A 248 -19.83 -2.66 3.85
C LYS A 248 -19.72 -1.15 3.74
N GLU A 249 -20.16 -0.47 4.80
CA GLU A 249 -19.97 0.97 4.92
C GLU A 249 -18.47 1.28 5.13
N PRO A 250 -17.86 2.10 4.26
CA PRO A 250 -16.44 2.40 4.35
C PRO A 250 -16.15 3.45 5.42
N PHE A 251 -15.23 3.11 6.33
CA PHE A 251 -14.69 4.04 7.32
C PHE A 251 -13.22 4.41 7.05
N ILE A 252 -12.50 3.60 6.29
CA ILE A 252 -11.16 3.93 5.77
C ILE A 252 -11.31 4.54 4.37
N HIS A 253 -10.61 5.64 4.10
CA HIS A 253 -10.63 6.32 2.81
C HIS A 253 -9.20 6.46 2.30
N LEU A 254 -8.95 5.96 1.09
CA LEU A 254 -7.64 6.01 0.44
C LEU A 254 -7.74 6.76 -0.89
N LEU A 255 -6.73 7.54 -1.21
CA LEU A 255 -6.53 8.15 -2.51
C LEU A 255 -5.57 7.28 -3.32
N TYR A 256 -6.05 6.70 -4.41
CA TYR A 256 -5.19 6.08 -5.41
C TYR A 256 -4.76 7.12 -6.44
N ARG A 257 -3.45 7.19 -6.67
CA ARG A 257 -2.80 7.86 -7.79
C ARG A 257 -2.04 6.78 -8.55
N PRO A 258 -1.72 6.94 -9.85
CA PRO A 258 -1.04 5.89 -10.60
C PRO A 258 0.19 5.34 -9.86
N GLY A 259 0.11 4.10 -9.37
CA GLY A 259 1.15 3.40 -8.60
C GLY A 259 1.27 3.76 -7.11
N HIS A 260 0.35 4.52 -6.51
CA HIS A 260 0.52 5.02 -5.14
C HIS A 260 -0.78 5.25 -4.37
N TYR A 261 -0.73 5.04 -3.04
CA TYR A 261 -1.86 5.23 -2.14
C TYR A 261 -1.54 6.24 -1.02
N ASP A 262 -2.46 7.17 -0.76
CA ASP A 262 -2.43 8.08 0.39
C ASP A 262 -3.70 7.90 1.23
N ILE A 263 -3.68 8.33 2.49
CA ILE A 263 -4.85 8.26 3.39
C ILE A 263 -5.62 9.58 3.31
N LEU A 264 -6.95 9.51 3.21
CA LEU A 264 -7.84 10.67 3.19
C LEU A 264 -8.74 10.73 4.42
N TYR A 265 -9.02 11.95 4.86
CA TYR A 265 -9.84 12.23 6.03
C TYR A 265 -11.03 13.09 5.64
N LYS A 266 -12.23 12.61 6.00
CA LYS A 266 -13.48 13.35 5.78
C LYS A 266 -13.43 14.71 6.51
N ALA A 267 -14.05 15.71 5.88
CA ALA A 267 -14.20 17.05 6.44
C ALA A 267 -15.21 17.11 7.61
#